data_AF-A0A1J7GG74-F1
#
_entry.id   AF-A0A1J7GG74-F1
#
_cell.length_a   1.000
_cell.length_b   1.000
_cell.length_c   1.000
_cell.angle_alpha   90.00
_cell.angle_beta   90.00
_cell.angle_gamma   90.00
#
_symmetry.space_group_name_H-M   'P 1'
#
loop_
_entity.id
_entity.type
_entity.pdbx_description
1 polymer ?
#
loop_
_entity_poly.entity_id
_entity_poly.type
_entity_poly.pdbx_seq_one_letter_code
_entity_poly.pdbx_strand_id
1 'polypeptide(L)'
;MPSSPPNSIFHYRSSFFKSRRSSFIFFLCLLFILSSFLFSLLRPVRPNPCTNRKPKSVRVVWDTNVGAVAKNDKSRYKVMGFVGIFTGFESVGRRQSLRNTWFPSDPNSLQRLEEATGLAFRFIIGRTSDRWKMSALQREIAEYDDFIQLDIQEEYSKLPYKTLAYFKAAYALFEADFYVKADDDIYLRPDRLSLLVAKERSHRQTYIGCMKKGPVFTDPKLKWYEPQSNMLGTEYFLHAYGPIYALSADVVSSLVALRNNRHVFLSPQLNCLAT
;
A
#
# COMPACT_ATOMS: atom_id res chain seq x y z
N MET A 1 22.76 82.20 -24.60
CA MET A 1 23.63 81.20 -25.27
C MET A 1 22.78 79.99 -25.64
N PRO A 2 22.35 79.89 -26.90
CA PRO A 2 21.81 78.66 -27.47
C PRO A 2 22.62 78.23 -28.70
N SER A 3 22.84 76.92 -28.87
CA SER A 3 22.99 76.30 -30.21
C SER A 3 23.29 74.80 -30.10
N SER A 4 22.32 73.97 -30.47
CA SER A 4 22.59 72.67 -31.10
C SER A 4 23.14 72.94 -32.51
N PRO A 5 24.03 72.08 -33.05
CA PRO A 5 23.61 71.18 -34.16
C PRO A 5 24.47 69.89 -34.24
N PRO A 6 24.43 69.08 -35.33
CA PRO A 6 23.28 68.40 -35.93
C PRO A 6 23.53 66.88 -36.11
N ASN A 7 22.47 66.17 -36.52
CA ASN A 7 22.47 64.79 -37.00
C ASN A 7 23.49 64.57 -38.14
N SER A 8 24.35 63.55 -38.01
CA SER A 8 25.04 62.93 -39.14
C SER A 8 24.53 61.49 -39.34
N ILE A 9 23.87 61.31 -40.47
CA ILE A 9 23.52 60.02 -41.05
C ILE A 9 24.82 59.41 -41.57
N PHE A 10 25.29 58.33 -40.94
CA PHE A 10 26.30 57.46 -41.52
C PHE A 10 25.65 56.13 -41.91
N HIS A 11 25.48 55.96 -43.21
CA HIS A 11 25.22 54.66 -43.84
C HIS A 11 26.42 53.74 -43.57
N TYR A 12 26.25 52.73 -42.71
CA TYR A 12 27.13 51.57 -42.73
C TYR A 12 26.47 50.46 -43.53
N ARG A 13 27.18 50.09 -44.61
CA ARG A 13 26.85 49.02 -45.55
C ARG A 13 26.42 47.73 -44.84
N SER A 14 25.39 47.11 -45.40
CA SER A 14 25.07 45.70 -45.21
C SER A 14 26.27 44.83 -45.57
N SER A 15 27.03 44.40 -44.56
CA SER A 15 27.91 43.24 -44.74
C SER A 15 27.05 41.98 -44.63
N PHE A 16 26.57 41.52 -45.78
CA PHE A 16 26.09 40.17 -46.00
C PHE A 16 27.19 39.17 -45.60
N PHE A 17 27.20 38.74 -44.34
CA PHE A 17 27.92 37.54 -43.91
C PHE A 17 26.91 36.51 -43.42
N LYS A 18 26.42 35.75 -44.41
CA LYS A 18 25.98 34.36 -44.37
C LYS A 18 25.59 33.84 -42.98
N SER A 19 24.31 33.97 -42.66
CA SER A 19 23.59 33.07 -41.75
C SER A 19 23.58 31.65 -42.37
N ARG A 20 24.67 30.91 -42.18
CA ARG A 20 24.74 29.46 -42.43
C ARG A 20 25.14 28.66 -41.18
N ARG A 21 25.78 29.29 -40.19
CA ARG A 21 26.16 28.63 -38.92
C ARG A 21 24.99 28.47 -37.94
N SER A 22 24.05 29.42 -37.91
CA SER A 22 22.91 29.40 -36.96
C SER A 22 21.93 28.25 -37.26
N SER A 23 21.54 28.08 -38.53
CA SER A 23 20.68 26.95 -38.93
C SER A 23 21.33 25.59 -38.72
N PHE A 24 22.65 25.48 -38.85
CA PHE A 24 23.36 24.21 -38.65
C PHE A 24 23.37 23.78 -37.17
N ILE A 25 23.56 24.73 -36.26
CA ILE A 25 23.48 24.48 -34.81
C ILE A 25 22.05 24.12 -34.41
N PHE A 26 21.06 24.83 -34.96
CA PHE A 26 19.64 24.53 -34.71
C PHE A 26 19.25 23.13 -35.18
N PHE A 27 19.72 22.71 -36.37
CA PHE A 27 19.52 21.36 -36.88
C PHE A 27 20.22 20.31 -36.02
N LEU A 28 21.46 20.54 -35.54
CA LEU A 28 22.12 19.63 -34.61
C LEU A 28 21.34 19.49 -33.30
N CYS A 29 20.87 20.59 -32.71
CA CYS A 29 20.06 20.55 -31.50
C CYS A 29 18.75 19.79 -31.70
N LEU A 30 18.06 20.00 -32.83
CA LEU A 30 16.85 19.24 -33.16
C LEU A 30 17.15 17.75 -33.35
N LEU A 31 18.26 17.40 -33.99
CA LEU A 31 18.69 16.01 -34.14
C LEU A 31 19.04 15.37 -32.79
N PHE A 32 19.65 16.09 -31.87
CA PHE A 32 19.91 15.61 -30.51
C PHE A 32 18.63 15.43 -29.70
N ILE A 33 17.67 16.35 -29.80
CA ILE A 33 16.39 16.23 -29.11
C ILE A 33 15.58 15.06 -29.70
N LEU A 34 15.52 14.95 -31.03
CA LEU A 34 14.87 13.84 -31.73
C LEU A 34 15.55 12.52 -31.42
N SER A 35 16.88 12.45 -31.38
CA SER A 35 17.59 11.23 -31.03
C SER A 35 17.37 10.85 -29.56
N SER A 36 17.32 11.82 -28.64
CA SER A 36 17.03 11.58 -27.22
C SER A 36 15.58 11.13 -27.00
N PHE A 37 14.65 11.70 -27.76
CA PHE A 37 13.23 11.35 -27.74
C PHE A 37 12.99 9.97 -28.37
N LEU A 38 13.60 9.69 -29.52
CA LEU A 38 13.63 8.37 -30.14
C LEU A 38 14.32 7.35 -29.22
N PHE A 39 15.40 7.70 -28.53
CA PHE A 39 16.06 6.81 -27.58
C PHE A 39 15.20 6.55 -26.34
N SER A 40 14.36 7.51 -25.92
CA SER A 40 13.36 7.29 -24.86
C SER A 40 12.18 6.44 -25.33
N LEU A 41 11.72 6.62 -26.58
CA LEU A 41 10.66 5.82 -27.20
C LEU A 41 11.12 4.40 -27.57
N LEU A 42 12.39 4.25 -27.92
CA LEU A 42 13.06 3.00 -28.29
C LEU A 42 13.83 2.39 -27.12
N ARG A 43 13.70 2.92 -25.90
CA ARG A 43 14.12 2.15 -24.72
C ARG A 43 13.29 0.86 -24.78
N PRO A 44 13.91 -0.31 -25.00
CA PRO A 44 13.18 -1.54 -24.79
C PRO A 44 12.67 -1.47 -23.37
N VAL A 45 11.35 -1.53 -23.19
CA VAL A 45 10.75 -1.94 -21.91
C VAL A 45 11.42 -3.27 -21.66
N ARG A 46 12.48 -3.28 -20.85
CA ARG A 46 13.08 -4.54 -20.43
C ARG A 46 11.95 -5.23 -19.69
N PRO A 47 11.43 -6.38 -20.17
CA PRO A 47 10.58 -7.17 -19.30
C PRO A 47 11.40 -7.39 -18.04
N ASN A 48 10.86 -6.99 -16.89
CA ASN A 48 11.50 -7.27 -15.61
C ASN A 48 11.84 -8.77 -15.66
N PRO A 49 13.12 -9.16 -15.56
CA PRO A 49 13.47 -10.57 -15.61
C PRO A 49 12.65 -11.23 -14.51
N CYS A 50 11.84 -12.23 -14.88
CA CYS A 50 11.06 -13.01 -13.92
C CYS A 50 12.03 -13.57 -12.90
N THR A 51 12.19 -12.88 -11.77
CA THR A 51 12.97 -13.40 -10.67
C THR A 51 12.25 -14.67 -10.20
N ASN A 52 12.98 -15.73 -9.87
CA ASN A 52 12.41 -16.97 -9.29
C ASN A 52 11.81 -16.75 -7.88
N ARG A 53 11.44 -15.52 -7.54
CA ARG A 53 10.88 -15.13 -6.26
C ARG A 53 9.40 -15.48 -6.23
N LYS A 54 8.96 -16.16 -5.18
CA LYS A 54 7.53 -16.38 -4.95
C LYS A 54 6.83 -15.04 -4.74
N PRO A 55 5.70 -14.77 -5.41
CA PRO A 55 4.98 -13.51 -5.25
C PRO A 55 4.55 -13.33 -3.79
N LYS A 56 4.79 -12.15 -3.26
CA LYS A 56 4.42 -11.73 -1.91
C LYS A 56 2.97 -11.24 -1.86
N SER A 57 2.43 -10.78 -2.99
CA SER A 57 1.06 -10.31 -3.11
C SER A 57 0.07 -11.44 -3.34
N VAL A 58 -1.05 -11.38 -2.63
CA VAL A 58 -2.09 -12.41 -2.68
C VAL A 58 -3.46 -11.77 -2.80
N ARG A 59 -4.32 -12.34 -3.66
CA ARG A 59 -5.75 -12.03 -3.68
C ARG A 59 -6.50 -13.08 -2.86
N VAL A 60 -7.30 -12.62 -1.92
CA VAL A 60 -8.11 -13.45 -1.03
C VAL A 60 -9.56 -13.35 -1.46
N VAL A 61 -10.13 -14.48 -1.89
CA VAL A 61 -11.52 -14.61 -2.29
C VAL A 61 -12.28 -15.28 -1.16
N TRP A 62 -13.49 -14.80 -0.86
CA TRP A 62 -14.34 -15.39 0.19
C TRP A 62 -15.44 -16.21 -0.47
N ASP A 63 -15.43 -17.53 -0.28
CA ASP A 63 -16.54 -18.37 -0.77
C ASP A 63 -17.74 -18.25 0.18
N THR A 64 -18.92 -17.97 -0.39
CA THR A 64 -20.21 -17.95 0.31
C THR A 64 -20.92 -19.31 0.24
N ASN A 65 -20.44 -20.24 -0.59
CA ASN A 65 -21.00 -21.58 -0.70
C ASN A 65 -20.39 -22.51 0.35
N VAL A 66 -21.27 -23.05 1.20
CA VAL A 66 -20.95 -24.02 2.24
C VAL A 66 -20.69 -25.36 1.56
N GLY A 67 -19.47 -25.58 1.07
CA GLY A 67 -19.22 -26.79 0.27
C GLY A 67 -17.78 -27.10 -0.14
N ALA A 68 -16.76 -26.45 0.41
CA ALA A 68 -15.37 -26.90 0.20
C ALA A 68 -14.46 -26.38 1.31
N VAL A 69 -14.15 -27.25 2.28
CA VAL A 69 -12.96 -27.06 3.12
C VAL A 69 -11.77 -27.38 2.22
N ALA A 70 -11.24 -26.37 1.52
CA ALA A 70 -9.91 -26.47 0.96
C ALA A 70 -8.93 -26.47 2.14
N LYS A 71 -8.67 -27.66 2.71
CA LYS A 71 -7.42 -27.94 3.42
C LYS A 71 -6.32 -27.79 2.39
N ASN A 72 -5.86 -26.56 2.20
CA ASN A 72 -4.62 -26.33 1.48
C ASN A 72 -3.53 -26.78 2.45
N ASP A 73 -2.99 -27.98 2.23
CA ASP A 73 -1.85 -28.57 2.94
C ASP A 73 -0.54 -27.83 2.58
N LYS A 74 -0.62 -26.50 2.50
CA LYS A 74 0.51 -25.61 2.32
C LYS A 74 0.88 -25.09 3.70
N SER A 75 2.11 -25.40 4.11
CA SER A 75 2.71 -24.82 5.32
C SER A 75 2.59 -23.29 5.27
N ARG A 76 1.97 -22.70 6.29
CA ARG A 76 1.90 -21.24 6.46
C ARG A 76 3.30 -20.64 6.57
N TYR A 77 3.49 -19.40 6.11
CA TYR A 77 4.79 -18.73 6.23
C TYR A 77 5.04 -18.33 7.69
N LYS A 78 6.15 -18.80 8.26
CA LYS A 78 6.50 -18.59 9.67
C LYS A 78 7.21 -17.26 9.86
N VAL A 79 6.68 -16.42 10.76
CA VAL A 79 7.25 -15.13 11.16
C VAL A 79 6.98 -14.89 12.65
N MET A 80 7.68 -13.95 13.29
CA MET A 80 7.33 -13.56 14.66
C MET A 80 6.05 -12.73 14.68
N GLY A 81 5.89 -11.81 13.73
CA GLY A 81 4.69 -10.99 13.63
C GLY A 81 4.31 -10.69 12.18
N PHE A 82 3.02 -10.50 11.93
CA PHE A 82 2.51 -10.05 10.64
C PHE A 82 1.81 -8.70 10.77
N VAL A 83 2.24 -7.71 10.00
CA VAL A 83 1.73 -6.34 10.01
C VAL A 83 0.94 -6.05 8.73
N GLY A 84 -0.36 -5.82 8.90
CA GLY A 84 -1.25 -5.36 7.83
C GLY A 84 -1.48 -3.85 7.92
N ILE A 85 -1.03 -3.12 6.90
CA ILE A 85 -1.23 -1.68 6.77
C ILE A 85 -2.50 -1.43 5.98
N PHE A 86 -3.56 -0.98 6.64
CA PHE A 86 -4.86 -0.73 6.03
C PHE A 86 -4.81 0.53 5.18
N THR A 87 -5.12 0.37 3.89
CA THR A 87 -5.07 1.45 2.89
C THR A 87 -6.28 1.41 1.98
N GLY A 88 -6.51 2.48 1.21
CA GLY A 88 -7.62 2.60 0.27
C GLY A 88 -7.20 3.14 -1.10
N PHE A 89 -8.14 3.22 -2.03
CA PHE A 89 -7.86 3.69 -3.40
C PHE A 89 -7.42 5.17 -3.45
N GLU A 90 -7.85 6.00 -2.50
CA GLU A 90 -7.43 7.41 -2.41
C GLU A 90 -6.05 7.60 -1.73
N SER A 91 -5.48 6.53 -1.16
CA SER A 91 -4.25 6.59 -0.36
C SER A 91 -2.95 6.35 -1.13
N VAL A 92 -2.93 6.50 -2.46
CA VAL A 92 -1.72 6.24 -3.28
C VAL A 92 -0.52 7.03 -2.75
N GLY A 93 -0.71 8.33 -2.47
CA GLY A 93 0.34 9.19 -1.93
C GLY A 93 0.84 8.75 -0.53
N ARG A 94 -0.06 8.22 0.31
CA ARG A 94 0.32 7.69 1.63
C ARG A 94 1.16 6.43 1.50
N ARG A 95 0.77 5.49 0.64
CA ARG A 95 1.58 4.29 0.34
C ARG A 95 2.97 4.66 -0.17
N GLN A 96 3.06 5.64 -1.07
CA GLN A 96 4.35 6.15 -1.52
C GLN A 96 5.18 6.75 -0.38
N SER A 97 4.56 7.52 0.51
CA SER A 97 5.24 8.10 1.67
C SER A 97 5.77 7.03 2.61
N LEU A 98 5.01 5.95 2.84
CA LEU A 98 5.44 4.79 3.63
C LEU A 98 6.63 4.08 2.97
N ARG A 99 6.58 3.87 1.64
CA ARG A 99 7.67 3.28 0.85
C ARG A 99 8.97 4.07 0.89
N ASN A 100 8.84 5.39 0.91
CA ASN A 100 9.98 6.29 1.00
C ASN A 100 10.53 6.44 2.43
N THR A 101 9.90 5.82 3.44
CA THR A 101 10.27 5.99 4.84
C THR A 101 10.51 4.66 5.56
N TRP A 102 9.46 4.02 6.08
CA TRP A 102 9.57 2.90 7.03
C TRP A 102 9.09 1.54 6.49
N PHE A 103 8.47 1.50 5.32
CA PHE A 103 8.02 0.25 4.66
C PHE A 103 8.55 0.19 3.22
N PRO A 104 9.86 -0.09 3.03
CA PRO A 104 10.53 0.07 1.75
C PRO A 104 9.92 -0.81 0.64
N SER A 105 9.82 -0.26 -0.56
CA SER A 105 9.34 -0.99 -1.75
C SER A 105 10.41 -1.79 -2.47
N ASP A 106 11.69 -1.46 -2.29
CA ASP A 106 12.78 -2.23 -2.88
C ASP A 106 12.75 -3.67 -2.32
N PRO A 107 12.66 -4.70 -3.17
CA PRO A 107 12.44 -6.07 -2.69
C PRO A 107 13.56 -6.63 -1.80
N ASN A 108 14.78 -6.12 -1.92
CA ASN A 108 15.91 -6.51 -1.06
C ASN A 108 15.87 -5.78 0.27
N SER A 109 15.55 -4.49 0.26
CA SER A 109 15.41 -3.66 1.45
C SER A 109 14.23 -4.11 2.31
N LEU A 110 13.11 -4.48 1.69
CA LEU A 110 11.98 -5.08 2.39
C LEU A 110 12.36 -6.41 3.03
N GLN A 111 13.06 -7.28 2.29
CA GLN A 111 13.50 -8.56 2.84
C GLN A 111 14.42 -8.38 4.04
N ARG A 112 15.40 -7.46 3.96
CA ARG A 112 16.28 -7.13 5.09
C ARG A 112 15.51 -6.61 6.29
N LEU A 113 14.50 -5.76 6.08
CA LEU A 113 13.63 -5.28 7.14
C LEU A 113 12.88 -6.45 7.81
N GLU A 114 12.28 -7.33 7.01
CA GLU A 114 11.51 -8.46 7.52
C GLU A 114 12.40 -9.46 8.28
N GLU A 115 13.59 -9.76 7.77
CA GLU A 115 14.58 -10.64 8.42
C GLU A 115 15.13 -10.02 9.71
N ALA A 116 15.47 -8.73 9.71
CA ALA A 116 16.04 -8.06 10.87
C ALA A 116 15.03 -7.88 12.02
N THR A 117 13.74 -7.76 11.69
CA THR A 117 12.69 -7.52 12.68
C THR A 117 11.89 -8.77 13.02
N GLY A 118 11.96 -9.83 12.21
CA GLY A 118 11.06 -10.98 12.29
C GLY A 118 9.60 -10.66 11.93
N LEU A 119 9.34 -9.47 11.38
CA LEU A 119 8.00 -9.00 11.03
C LEU A 119 7.79 -9.03 9.52
N ALA A 120 6.67 -9.56 9.03
CA ALA A 120 6.27 -9.42 7.63
C ALA A 120 5.27 -8.26 7.46
N PHE A 121 5.35 -7.51 6.35
CA PHE A 121 4.55 -6.30 6.13
C PHE A 121 3.78 -6.36 4.81
N ARG A 122 2.47 -6.10 4.80
CA ARG A 122 1.69 -5.97 3.56
C ARG A 122 0.68 -4.83 3.65
N PHE A 123 0.47 -4.14 2.54
CA PHE A 123 -0.70 -3.27 2.38
C PHE A 123 -1.96 -4.11 2.26
N ILE A 124 -3.01 -3.73 3.00
CA ILE A 124 -4.29 -4.41 3.03
C ILE A 124 -5.33 -3.52 2.37
N ILE A 125 -5.83 -3.97 1.23
CA ILE A 125 -6.81 -3.24 0.42
C ILE A 125 -7.92 -4.18 -0.04
N GLY A 126 -9.13 -3.67 -0.13
CA GLY A 126 -10.28 -4.36 -0.71
C GLY A 126 -10.33 -4.22 -2.23
N ARG A 127 -11.54 -4.22 -2.76
CA ARG A 127 -11.86 -3.98 -4.17
C ARG A 127 -12.81 -2.80 -4.35
N THR A 128 -12.91 -2.33 -5.58
CA THR A 128 -13.92 -1.36 -6.01
C THR A 128 -14.56 -1.80 -7.32
N SER A 129 -15.77 -1.33 -7.61
CA SER A 129 -16.44 -1.51 -8.91
C SER A 129 -15.87 -0.58 -9.99
N ASP A 130 -15.12 0.46 -9.60
CA ASP A 130 -14.43 1.35 -10.53
C ASP A 130 -13.27 0.63 -11.22
N ARG A 131 -13.45 0.35 -12.51
CA ARG A 131 -12.47 -0.37 -13.33
C ARG A 131 -11.15 0.40 -13.48
N TRP A 132 -11.15 1.72 -13.47
CA TRP A 132 -9.93 2.52 -13.60
C TRP A 132 -9.09 2.43 -12.34
N LYS A 133 -9.74 2.57 -11.17
CA LYS A 133 -9.08 2.40 -9.87
C LYS A 133 -8.54 0.97 -9.68
N MET A 134 -9.29 -0.04 -10.10
CA MET A 134 -8.83 -1.43 -10.08
C MET A 134 -7.63 -1.68 -11.00
N SER A 135 -7.66 -1.16 -12.24
CA SER A 135 -6.53 -1.28 -13.16
C SER A 135 -5.28 -0.52 -12.69
N ALA A 136 -5.45 0.62 -12.02
CA ALA A 136 -4.34 1.34 -11.39
C ALA A 136 -3.74 0.54 -10.24
N LEU A 137 -4.58 -0.04 -9.38
CA LEU A 137 -4.12 -0.92 -8.30
C LEU A 137 -3.37 -2.16 -8.84
N GLN A 138 -3.86 -2.79 -9.92
CA GLN A 138 -3.18 -3.96 -10.49
C GLN A 138 -1.78 -3.62 -11.02
N ARG A 139 -1.59 -2.43 -11.58
CA ARG A 139 -0.26 -1.93 -11.98
C ARG A 139 0.64 -1.73 -10.77
N GLU A 140 0.12 -1.13 -9.70
CA GLU A 140 0.87 -0.92 -8.46
C GLU A 140 1.26 -2.25 -7.79
N ILE A 141 0.36 -3.23 -7.77
CA ILE A 141 0.66 -4.59 -7.26
C ILE A 141 1.76 -5.24 -8.09
N ALA A 142 1.68 -5.15 -9.42
CA ALA A 142 2.71 -5.71 -10.31
C ALA A 142 4.07 -5.01 -10.16
N GLU A 143 4.08 -3.74 -9.78
CA GLU A 143 5.30 -2.96 -9.57
C GLU A 143 5.98 -3.28 -8.24
N TYR A 144 5.23 -3.36 -7.14
CA TYR A 144 5.80 -3.42 -5.78
C TYR A 144 5.67 -4.76 -5.07
N ASP A 145 4.73 -5.62 -5.50
CA ASP A 145 4.48 -6.93 -4.92
C ASP A 145 4.32 -6.92 -3.38
N ASP A 146 3.65 -5.91 -2.82
CA ASP A 146 3.56 -5.67 -1.37
C ASP A 146 2.11 -5.68 -0.81
N PHE A 147 1.14 -6.28 -1.51
CA PHE A 147 -0.29 -6.22 -1.15
C PHE A 147 -0.94 -7.55 -0.74
N ILE A 148 -1.88 -7.50 0.19
CA ILE A 148 -2.98 -8.46 0.30
C ILE A 148 -4.25 -7.77 -0.16
N GLN A 149 -4.82 -8.26 -1.25
CA GLN A 149 -6.10 -7.79 -1.78
C GLN A 149 -7.25 -8.66 -1.26
N LEU A 150 -8.15 -8.08 -0.47
CA LEU A 150 -9.32 -8.75 0.08
C LEU A 150 -10.53 -8.59 -0.85
N ASP A 151 -11.34 -9.63 -0.99
CA ASP A 151 -12.63 -9.55 -1.70
C ASP A 151 -13.73 -8.89 -0.86
N ILE A 152 -13.52 -7.61 -0.52
CA ILE A 152 -14.45 -6.75 0.21
C ILE A 152 -14.50 -5.40 -0.49
N GLN A 153 -15.70 -4.86 -0.69
CA GLN A 153 -15.89 -3.52 -1.24
C GLN A 153 -15.30 -2.47 -0.28
N GLU A 154 -14.39 -1.62 -0.78
CA GLU A 154 -13.77 -0.54 -0.02
C GLU A 154 -14.77 0.58 0.29
N GLU A 155 -15.16 0.68 1.55
CA GLU A 155 -16.03 1.70 2.11
C GLU A 155 -15.70 1.87 3.60
N TYR A 156 -15.81 3.10 4.12
CA TYR A 156 -15.54 3.37 5.53
C TYR A 156 -16.44 2.53 6.47
N SER A 157 -17.73 2.42 6.16
CA SER A 157 -18.71 1.63 6.91
C SER A 157 -18.41 0.13 6.91
N LYS A 158 -17.53 -0.35 6.02
CA LYS A 158 -17.14 -1.76 5.88
C LYS A 158 -15.82 -2.10 6.57
N LEU A 159 -15.17 -1.14 7.25
CA LEU A 159 -13.92 -1.36 7.99
C LEU A 159 -13.98 -2.54 8.99
N PRO A 160 -15.07 -2.78 9.74
CA PRO A 160 -15.17 -3.97 10.59
C PRO A 160 -15.08 -5.28 9.79
N TYR A 161 -15.73 -5.36 8.63
CA TYR A 161 -15.65 -6.52 7.74
C TYR A 161 -14.26 -6.68 7.13
N LYS A 162 -13.63 -5.58 6.69
CA LYS A 162 -12.24 -5.57 6.23
C LYS A 162 -11.29 -6.07 7.30
N THR A 163 -11.50 -5.66 8.55
CA THR A 163 -10.72 -6.09 9.72
C THR A 163 -10.82 -7.58 9.97
N LEU A 164 -12.04 -8.12 9.99
CA LEU A 164 -12.25 -9.57 10.16
C LEU A 164 -11.64 -10.36 9.00
N ALA A 165 -11.83 -9.91 7.76
CA ALA A 165 -11.26 -10.55 6.58
C ALA A 165 -9.73 -10.52 6.58
N TYR A 166 -9.13 -9.40 7.00
CA TYR A 166 -7.69 -9.29 7.18
C TYR A 166 -7.17 -10.35 8.16
N PHE A 167 -7.75 -10.45 9.36
CA PHE A 167 -7.29 -11.42 10.34
C PHE A 167 -7.47 -12.87 9.86
N LYS A 168 -8.59 -13.16 9.19
CA LYS A 168 -8.81 -14.47 8.56
C LYS A 168 -7.78 -14.79 7.47
N ALA A 169 -7.49 -13.84 6.59
CA ALA A 169 -6.49 -13.99 5.53
C ALA A 169 -5.09 -14.16 6.10
N ALA A 170 -4.71 -13.28 7.04
CA ALA A 170 -3.42 -13.28 7.68
C ALA A 170 -3.17 -14.59 8.43
N TYR A 171 -4.14 -15.07 9.20
CA TYR A 171 -4.05 -16.33 9.93
C TYR A 171 -3.92 -17.54 9.00
N ALA A 172 -4.58 -17.51 7.83
CA ALA A 172 -4.47 -18.56 6.81
C ALA A 172 -3.12 -18.54 6.06
N LEU A 173 -2.50 -17.37 5.89
CA LEU A 173 -1.25 -17.20 5.14
C LEU A 173 0.00 -17.33 6.00
N PHE A 174 -0.06 -16.83 7.23
CA PHE A 174 1.09 -16.67 8.13
C PHE A 174 0.87 -17.44 9.42
N GLU A 175 1.89 -18.14 9.89
CA GLU A 175 2.02 -18.66 11.25
C GLU A 175 2.86 -17.65 12.02
N ALA A 176 2.19 -16.81 12.82
CA ALA A 176 2.81 -15.70 13.55
C ALA A 176 2.39 -15.69 15.02
N ASP A 177 3.26 -15.20 15.91
CA ASP A 177 2.92 -15.00 17.33
C ASP A 177 1.93 -13.84 17.51
N PHE A 178 2.07 -12.80 16.67
CA PHE A 178 1.20 -11.62 16.66
C PHE A 178 0.75 -11.22 15.25
N TYR A 179 -0.47 -10.71 15.16
CA TYR A 179 -1.03 -10.08 13.97
C TYR A 179 -1.37 -8.63 14.29
N VAL A 180 -0.87 -7.69 13.50
CA VAL A 180 -0.89 -6.26 13.78
C VAL A 180 -1.67 -5.54 12.68
N LYS A 181 -2.71 -4.82 13.08
CA LYS A 181 -3.37 -3.86 12.20
C LYS A 181 -2.70 -2.49 12.39
N ALA A 182 -2.37 -1.82 11.30
CA ALA A 182 -1.90 -0.42 11.28
C ALA A 182 -2.66 0.39 10.22
N ASP A 183 -2.86 1.70 10.43
CA ASP A 183 -3.34 2.61 9.38
C ASP A 183 -2.18 3.10 8.48
N ASP A 184 -2.51 3.60 7.29
CA ASP A 184 -1.54 4.15 6.33
C ASP A 184 -1.16 5.62 6.59
N ASP A 185 -1.69 6.23 7.65
CA ASP A 185 -1.38 7.62 8.07
C ASP A 185 -0.65 7.70 9.42
N ILE A 186 0.09 6.65 9.77
CA ILE A 186 1.00 6.65 10.92
C ILE A 186 2.47 6.51 10.49
N TYR A 187 3.36 6.93 11.39
CA TYR A 187 4.75 6.51 11.37
C TYR A 187 4.94 5.33 12.33
N LEU A 188 5.41 4.20 11.80
CA LEU A 188 5.74 3.03 12.60
C LEU A 188 7.27 2.91 12.74
N ARG A 189 7.69 2.42 13.90
CA ARG A 189 9.07 1.98 14.17
C ARG A 189 9.13 0.45 14.21
N PRO A 190 9.47 -0.22 13.09
CA PRO A 190 9.50 -1.69 13.02
C PRO A 190 10.40 -2.34 14.08
N ASP A 191 11.53 -1.71 14.40
CA ASP A 191 12.46 -2.15 15.44
C ASP A 191 11.81 -2.19 16.83
N ARG A 192 11.05 -1.15 17.18
CA ARG A 192 10.35 -1.08 18.48
C ARG A 192 9.16 -2.02 18.56
N LEU A 193 8.43 -2.17 17.45
CA LEU A 193 7.34 -3.13 17.38
C LEU A 193 7.87 -4.56 17.53
N SER A 194 8.98 -4.90 16.87
CA SER A 194 9.64 -6.20 16.99
C SER A 194 10.00 -6.53 18.43
N LEU A 195 10.66 -5.60 19.13
CA LEU A 195 11.00 -5.78 20.54
C LEU A 195 9.77 -5.95 21.45
N LEU A 196 8.71 -5.19 21.19
CA LEU A 196 7.46 -5.29 21.95
C LEU A 196 6.81 -6.67 21.79
N VAL A 197 6.61 -7.14 20.55
CA VAL A 197 5.96 -8.45 20.34
C VAL A 197 6.84 -9.61 20.79
N ALA A 198 8.17 -9.48 20.68
CA ALA A 198 9.11 -10.47 21.20
C ALA A 198 9.03 -10.60 22.73
N LYS A 199 8.83 -9.47 23.44
CA LYS A 199 8.66 -9.44 24.89
C LYS A 199 7.34 -10.11 25.31
N GLU A 200 6.25 -9.82 24.58
CA GLU A 200 4.90 -10.24 24.97
C GLU A 200 4.52 -11.66 24.49
N ARG A 201 5.36 -12.33 23.69
CA ARG A 201 5.06 -13.65 23.07
C ARG A 201 4.72 -14.79 24.04
N SER A 202 5.14 -14.72 25.30
CA SER A 202 4.76 -15.70 26.31
C SER A 202 3.30 -15.58 26.74
N HIS A 203 2.68 -14.42 26.53
CA HIS A 203 1.30 -14.13 26.90
C HIS A 203 0.37 -14.45 25.73
N ARG A 204 -0.27 -15.62 25.79
CA ARG A 204 -1.05 -16.16 24.67
C ARG A 204 -2.35 -15.42 24.36
N GLN A 205 -2.94 -14.70 25.32
CA GLN A 205 -4.21 -13.98 25.15
C GLN A 205 -3.99 -12.46 25.25
N THR A 206 -3.22 -11.92 24.30
CA THR A 206 -2.73 -10.55 24.37
C THR A 206 -3.39 -9.68 23.32
N TYR A 207 -3.96 -8.56 23.78
CA TYR A 207 -4.47 -7.47 22.96
C TYR A 207 -3.73 -6.19 23.35
N ILE A 208 -2.84 -5.72 22.47
CA ILE A 208 -2.01 -4.53 22.71
C ILE A 208 -2.48 -3.39 21.82
N GLY A 209 -2.64 -2.22 22.44
CA GLY A 209 -2.82 -0.96 21.75
C GLY A 209 -2.99 0.17 22.76
N CYS A 210 -3.25 1.38 22.27
CA CYS A 210 -3.65 2.48 23.14
C CYS A 210 -5.09 2.23 23.60
N MET A 211 -5.27 1.55 24.74
CA MET A 211 -6.58 1.15 25.23
C MET A 211 -7.37 2.36 25.69
N LYS A 212 -8.62 2.46 25.23
CA LYS A 212 -9.53 3.54 25.60
C LYS A 212 -10.93 3.03 25.89
N LYS A 213 -11.67 3.86 26.62
CA LYS A 213 -13.10 3.77 26.87
C LYS A 213 -13.69 5.17 26.63
N GLY A 214 -14.99 5.24 26.33
CA GLY A 214 -15.65 6.52 26.13
C GLY A 214 -17.15 6.35 25.85
N PRO A 215 -17.89 7.48 25.80
CA PRO A 215 -19.32 7.45 25.56
C PRO A 215 -19.66 6.91 24.18
N VAL A 216 -20.77 6.19 24.08
CA VAL A 216 -21.36 5.83 22.79
C VAL A 216 -21.96 7.09 22.16
N PHE A 217 -21.61 7.39 20.92
CA PHE A 217 -22.10 8.59 20.25
C PHE A 217 -23.53 8.35 19.71
N THR A 218 -24.52 8.94 20.37
CA THR A 218 -25.94 8.77 20.02
C THR A 218 -26.52 9.91 19.17
N ASP A 219 -25.76 10.98 18.92
CA ASP A 219 -26.18 12.09 18.05
C ASP A 219 -25.84 11.76 16.57
N PRO A 220 -26.84 11.68 15.67
CA PRO A 220 -26.65 11.42 14.23
C PRO A 220 -25.75 12.44 13.51
N LYS A 221 -25.51 13.62 14.09
CA LYS A 221 -24.64 14.66 13.51
C LYS A 221 -23.16 14.41 13.78
N LEU A 222 -22.83 13.53 14.73
CA LEU A 222 -21.45 13.20 15.06
C LEU A 222 -20.88 12.19 14.07
N LYS A 223 -19.61 12.38 13.70
CA LYS A 223 -18.88 11.51 12.76
C LYS A 223 -18.99 10.02 13.10
N TRP A 224 -19.00 9.71 14.40
CA TRP A 224 -18.98 8.35 14.94
C TRP A 224 -20.33 7.91 15.53
N TYR A 225 -21.43 8.50 15.07
CA TYR A 225 -22.78 8.09 15.46
C TYR A 225 -22.96 6.57 15.35
N GLU A 226 -23.45 5.96 16.43
CA GLU A 226 -23.72 4.54 16.53
C GLU A 226 -25.24 4.28 16.45
N PRO A 227 -25.76 3.84 15.28
CA PRO A 227 -27.19 3.55 15.12
C PRO A 227 -27.68 2.42 16.02
N GLN A 228 -26.78 1.55 16.50
CA GLN A 228 -27.08 0.43 17.40
C GLN A 228 -26.71 0.73 18.86
N SER A 229 -26.68 2.00 19.24
CA SER A 229 -26.24 2.45 20.58
C SER A 229 -27.03 1.83 21.72
N ASN A 230 -28.32 1.53 21.50
CA ASN A 230 -29.18 0.82 22.44
C ASN A 230 -28.66 -0.58 22.82
N MET A 231 -27.90 -1.24 21.95
CA MET A 231 -27.29 -2.54 22.24
C MET A 231 -25.94 -2.44 22.97
N LEU A 232 -25.26 -1.28 22.89
CA LEU A 232 -23.95 -1.07 23.50
C LEU A 232 -24.02 -0.40 24.88
N GLY A 233 -25.14 0.29 25.18
CA GLY A 233 -25.29 1.07 26.40
C GLY A 233 -24.67 2.46 26.28
N THR A 234 -24.31 3.07 27.41
CA THR A 234 -23.83 4.46 27.48
C THR A 234 -22.34 4.60 27.14
N GLU A 235 -21.56 3.53 27.27
CA GLU A 235 -20.12 3.55 27.06
C GLU A 235 -19.66 2.34 26.23
N TYR A 236 -18.68 2.54 25.35
CA TYR A 236 -18.06 1.44 24.62
C TYR A 236 -17.30 0.49 25.56
N PHE A 237 -17.18 -0.78 25.18
CA PHE A 237 -16.23 -1.70 25.78
C PHE A 237 -14.80 -1.18 25.67
N LEU A 238 -13.91 -1.62 26.57
CA LEU A 238 -12.49 -1.29 26.49
C LEU A 238 -11.91 -1.83 25.17
N HIS A 239 -11.34 -0.95 24.36
CA HIS A 239 -10.80 -1.30 23.04
C HIS A 239 -9.55 -0.47 22.71
N ALA A 240 -8.70 -0.98 21.83
CA ALA A 240 -7.56 -0.23 21.34
C ALA A 240 -7.98 0.89 20.39
N TYR A 241 -7.24 1.99 20.44
CA TYR A 241 -7.39 3.08 19.49
C TYR A 241 -7.08 2.61 18.06
N GLY A 242 -7.80 3.19 17.09
CA GLY A 242 -7.81 2.75 15.69
C GLY A 242 -6.45 2.67 14.99
N PRO A 243 -5.52 3.63 15.15
CA PRO A 243 -4.31 3.72 14.31
C PRO A 243 -3.43 2.48 14.30
N ILE A 244 -3.27 1.79 15.43
CA ILE A 244 -2.48 0.56 15.51
C ILE A 244 -2.89 -0.29 16.72
N TYR A 245 -2.98 -1.61 16.51
CA TYR A 245 -3.07 -2.60 17.58
C TYR A 245 -2.57 -3.98 17.14
N ALA A 246 -2.14 -4.78 18.11
CA ALA A 246 -1.63 -6.14 17.91
C ALA A 246 -2.46 -7.16 18.71
N LEU A 247 -2.78 -8.28 18.06
CA LEU A 247 -3.48 -9.41 18.65
C LEU A 247 -2.57 -10.65 18.60
N SER A 248 -2.49 -11.39 19.70
CA SER A 248 -1.76 -12.65 19.72
C SER A 248 -2.45 -13.72 18.86
N ALA A 249 -1.69 -14.75 18.49
CA ALA A 249 -2.15 -15.86 17.66
C ALA A 249 -3.45 -16.51 18.18
N ASP A 250 -3.57 -16.75 19.49
CA ASP A 250 -4.74 -17.41 20.08
C ASP A 250 -5.99 -16.51 20.06
N VAL A 251 -5.80 -15.19 20.22
CA VAL A 251 -6.89 -14.21 20.08
C VAL A 251 -7.39 -14.17 18.64
N VAL A 252 -6.47 -14.14 17.67
CA VAL A 252 -6.83 -14.17 16.24
C VAL A 252 -7.47 -15.50 15.87
N SER A 253 -6.94 -16.62 16.36
CA SER A 253 -7.52 -17.96 16.16
C SER A 253 -8.97 -18.02 16.64
N SER A 254 -9.24 -17.46 17.83
CA SER A 254 -10.60 -17.35 18.38
C SER A 254 -11.50 -16.49 17.49
N LEU A 255 -11.00 -15.35 17.00
CA LEU A 255 -11.73 -14.47 16.08
C LEU A 255 -12.04 -15.14 14.73
N VAL A 256 -11.09 -15.91 14.19
CA VAL A 256 -11.23 -16.65 12.93
C VAL A 256 -12.23 -17.79 13.07
N ALA A 257 -12.27 -18.45 14.23
CA ALA A 257 -13.18 -19.54 14.55
C ALA A 257 -14.65 -19.09 14.71
N LEU A 258 -14.90 -17.80 14.95
CA LEU A 258 -16.26 -17.28 14.99
C LEU A 258 -16.97 -17.54 13.65
N ARG A 259 -18.12 -18.23 13.73
CA ARG A 259 -18.95 -18.55 12.57
C ARG A 259 -19.43 -17.27 11.89
N ASN A 260 -18.83 -17.00 10.75
CA ASN A 260 -19.42 -16.27 9.65
C ASN A 260 -19.21 -17.15 8.42
N ASN A 261 -20.27 -17.44 7.65
CA ASN A 261 -20.35 -18.39 6.52
C ASN A 261 -19.43 -18.04 5.33
N ARG A 262 -18.15 -17.71 5.57
CA ARG A 262 -17.19 -17.24 4.59
C ARG A 262 -15.88 -17.98 4.77
N HIS A 263 -15.55 -18.83 3.81
CA HIS A 263 -14.30 -19.57 3.74
C HIS A 263 -13.24 -18.75 3.00
N VAL A 264 -11.98 -18.82 3.46
CA VAL A 264 -10.84 -18.15 2.82
C VAL A 264 -10.37 -19.00 1.63
N PHE A 265 -10.37 -18.44 0.41
CA PHE A 265 -9.65 -19.00 -0.72
C PHE A 265 -8.49 -18.07 -1.09
N LEU A 266 -7.28 -18.63 -1.19
CA LEU A 266 -6.07 -17.88 -1.51
C LEU A 266 -5.74 -18.08 -2.99
N SER A 267 -5.82 -17.01 -3.78
CA SER A 267 -5.35 -17.00 -5.16
C SER A 267 -4.03 -16.22 -5.24
N PRO A 268 -2.90 -16.89 -5.52
CA PRO A 268 -1.70 -16.18 -5.94
C PRO A 268 -2.05 -15.33 -7.15
N GLN A 269 -1.75 -14.03 -7.13
CA GLN A 269 -1.82 -13.27 -8.39
C GLN A 269 -0.63 -13.74 -9.23
N LEU A 270 -0.91 -14.63 -10.19
CA LEU A 270 0.09 -15.15 -11.12
C LEU A 270 0.66 -14.00 -11.96
N ASN A 271 1.97 -13.85 -11.79
CA ASN A 271 3.03 -13.25 -12.62
C ASN A 271 2.64 -12.60 -13.95
N CYS A 272 3.25 -11.42 -14.16
CA CYS A 272 3.65 -10.84 -15.44
C CYS A 272 2.71 -11.14 -16.61
N LEU A 273 1.77 -10.23 -16.86
CA LEU A 273 1.19 -10.08 -18.19
C LEU A 273 2.36 -9.76 -19.14
N ALA A 274 2.83 -10.79 -19.85
CA ALA A 274 3.59 -10.60 -21.06
C ALA A 274 2.65 -9.95 -22.09
N THR A 275 2.91 -8.68 -22.38
CA THR A 275 2.51 -8.03 -23.63
C THR A 275 3.69 -7.24 -24.12
#